data_AF-X1DDD6-F1
#
_entry.id   AF-X1DDD6-F1
#
_cell.length_a   1.000
_cell.length_b   1.000
_cell.length_c   1.000
_cell.angle_alpha   90.00
_cell.angle_beta   90.00
_cell.angle_gamma   90.00
#
_symmetry.space_group_name_H-M   'P 1'
#
loop_
_entity.id
_entity.type
_entity.pdbx_description
1 polymer ?
#
loop_
_entity_poly.entity_id
_entity_poly.type
_entity_poly.pdbx_seq_one_letter_code
_entity_poly.pdbx_strand_id
1 'polypeptide(L)'
;MSTNSSGDEILFNFLFDFLYRECKFGKTTSTKIAAQFTDLEKFVKFNFSVFKKYRSADGNKLIRGFKDEYTTKIKKKIKFIKPEIPLVENYLQLIGRDFIRTQITNLHTLTLEKLNPNPFLITVLNLN
;
A
#
# COMPACT_ATOMS: atom_id res chain seq x y z
N MET A 1 -15.81 1.58 -28.88
CA MET A 1 -15.33 2.46 -27.79
C MET A 1 -14.49 1.60 -26.86
N SER A 2 -13.18 1.52 -27.10
CA SER A 2 -12.35 0.46 -26.54
C SER A 2 -10.87 0.82 -26.65
N THR A 3 -10.33 1.60 -25.69
CA THR A 3 -8.88 1.90 -25.61
C THR A 3 -8.33 2.32 -24.22
N ASN A 4 -9.06 2.21 -23.09
CA ASN A 4 -8.54 2.63 -21.77
C ASN A 4 -8.21 1.51 -20.76
N SER A 5 -8.39 0.23 -21.12
CA SER A 5 -8.28 -0.88 -20.15
C SER A 5 -6.91 -0.98 -19.46
N SER A 6 -5.82 -0.64 -20.16
CA SER A 6 -4.47 -0.72 -19.60
C SER A 6 -4.19 0.35 -18.54
N GLY A 7 -4.69 1.58 -18.74
CA GLY A 7 -4.51 2.66 -17.77
C GLY A 7 -5.29 2.41 -16.47
N ASP A 8 -6.52 1.92 -16.62
CA ASP A 8 -7.39 1.57 -15.48
C ASP A 8 -6.81 0.39 -14.69
N GLU A 9 -6.22 -0.60 -15.36
CA GLU A 9 -5.55 -1.73 -14.71
C GLU A 9 -4.31 -1.29 -13.93
N ILE A 10 -3.48 -0.40 -14.50
CA ILE A 10 -2.31 0.14 -13.81
C ILE A 10 -2.74 0.94 -12.57
N LEU A 11 -3.78 1.77 -12.68
CA LEU A 11 -4.31 2.53 -11.55
C LEU A 11 -4.84 1.60 -10.46
N PHE A 12 -5.63 0.60 -10.84
CA PHE A 12 -6.14 -0.39 -9.92
C PHE A 12 -5.01 -1.10 -9.16
N ASN A 13 -3.99 -1.57 -9.87
CA ASN A 13 -2.84 -2.26 -9.28
C ASN A 13 -2.05 -1.34 -8.33
N PHE A 14 -1.81 -0.09 -8.74
CA PHE A 14 -1.18 0.91 -7.89
C PHE A 14 -1.96 1.16 -6.60
N LEU A 15 -3.28 1.43 -6.70
CA LEU A 15 -4.13 1.69 -5.54
C LEU A 15 -4.23 0.46 -4.62
N PHE A 16 -4.34 -0.72 -5.21
CA PHE A 16 -4.32 -1.98 -4.48
C PHE A 16 -3.04 -2.13 -3.66
N ASP A 17 -1.86 -1.97 -4.29
CA ASP A 17 -0.58 -2.09 -3.62
C ASP A 17 -0.37 -1.00 -2.57
N PHE A 18 -0.83 0.23 -2.82
CA PHE A 18 -0.77 1.30 -1.83
C PHE A 18 -1.59 0.94 -0.58
N LEU A 19 -2.82 0.47 -0.76
CA LEU A 19 -3.68 0.08 0.36
C LEU A 19 -3.15 -1.16 1.09
N TYR A 20 -2.65 -2.14 0.36
CA TYR A 20 -2.13 -3.39 0.91
C TYR A 20 -0.78 -3.19 1.62
N ARG A 21 0.18 -2.53 0.97
CA ARG A 21 1.58 -2.44 1.43
C ARG A 21 1.83 -1.25 2.35
N GLU A 22 1.29 -0.06 2.01
CA GLU A 22 1.52 1.15 2.81
C GLU A 22 0.50 1.33 3.93
N CYS A 23 -0.77 1.03 3.65
CA CYS A 23 -1.84 1.14 4.64
C CYS A 23 -2.04 -0.14 5.46
N LYS A 24 -1.41 -1.26 5.06
CA LYS A 24 -1.49 -2.57 5.74
C LYS A 24 -2.92 -3.09 5.87
N PHE A 25 -3.70 -2.94 4.81
CA PHE A 25 -5.07 -3.47 4.76
C PHE A 25 -5.06 -4.93 4.29
N GLY A 26 -6.13 -5.67 4.59
CA GLY A 26 -6.33 -7.02 4.06
C GLY A 26 -6.58 -6.99 2.55
N LYS A 27 -6.09 -8.02 1.83
CA LYS A 27 -6.19 -8.15 0.36
C LYS A 27 -7.59 -7.84 -0.18
N THR A 28 -8.61 -8.48 0.37
CA THR A 28 -10.01 -8.29 -0.05
C THR A 28 -10.50 -6.85 0.13
N THR A 29 -10.09 -6.18 1.21
CA THR A 29 -10.50 -4.79 1.45
C THR A 29 -9.76 -3.83 0.52
N SER A 30 -8.46 -4.03 0.30
CA SER A 30 -7.67 -3.25 -0.67
C SER A 30 -8.26 -3.35 -2.07
N THR A 31 -8.58 -4.57 -2.53
CA THR A 31 -9.21 -4.80 -3.84
C THR A 31 -10.54 -4.05 -3.97
N LYS A 32 -11.41 -4.16 -2.96
CA LYS A 32 -12.74 -3.51 -2.99
C LYS A 32 -12.64 -2.00 -3.02
N ILE A 33 -11.72 -1.41 -2.25
CA ILE A 33 -11.52 0.03 -2.24
C ILE A 33 -10.92 0.48 -3.58
N ALA A 34 -9.85 -0.17 -4.06
CA ALA A 34 -9.19 0.19 -5.31
C ALA A 34 -10.16 0.19 -6.51
N ALA A 35 -11.05 -0.82 -6.57
CA ALA A 35 -12.05 -0.93 -7.63
C ALA A 35 -13.10 0.21 -7.66
N GLN A 36 -13.19 1.06 -6.62
CA GLN A 36 -14.12 2.20 -6.61
C GLN A 36 -13.60 3.42 -7.37
N PHE A 37 -12.33 3.42 -7.79
CA PHE A 37 -11.68 4.59 -8.34
C PHE A 37 -11.14 4.31 -9.73
N THR A 38 -11.52 5.16 -10.67
CA THR A 38 -10.99 5.19 -12.05
C THR A 38 -10.07 6.39 -12.28
N ASP A 39 -9.82 7.18 -11.23
CA ASP A 39 -8.99 8.37 -11.31
C ASP A 39 -8.22 8.58 -10.00
N LEU A 40 -6.94 8.94 -10.12
CA LEU A 40 -6.02 9.11 -9.00
C LEU A 40 -6.37 10.36 -8.18
N GLU A 41 -6.75 11.46 -8.82
CA GLU A 41 -7.13 12.68 -8.10
C GLU A 41 -8.38 12.47 -7.27
N LYS A 42 -9.39 11.79 -7.84
CA LYS A 42 -10.61 11.41 -7.12
C LYS A 42 -10.27 10.59 -5.89
N PHE A 43 -9.34 9.62 -5.99
CA PHE A 43 -8.88 8.85 -4.84
C PHE A 43 -8.26 9.74 -3.76
N VAL A 44 -7.35 10.64 -4.13
CA VAL A 44 -6.63 11.51 -3.17
C VAL A 44 -7.57 12.49 -2.46
N LYS A 45 -8.55 13.04 -3.19
CA LYS A 45 -9.54 14.00 -2.66
C LYS A 45 -10.73 13.31 -1.96
N PHE A 46 -10.84 11.98 -2.02
CA PHE A 46 -12.01 11.26 -1.52
C PHE A 46 -12.13 11.31 0.00
N ASN A 47 -13.35 11.56 0.49
CA ASN A 47 -13.66 11.44 1.92
C ASN A 47 -13.99 9.98 2.29
N PHE A 48 -12.97 9.22 2.69
CA PHE A 48 -13.12 7.82 3.12
C PHE A 48 -14.04 7.60 4.34
N SER A 49 -14.50 8.65 5.02
CA SER A 49 -15.51 8.54 6.09
C SER A 49 -16.87 8.10 5.55
N VAL A 50 -17.13 8.31 4.25
CA VAL A 50 -18.34 7.89 3.54
C VAL A 50 -18.53 6.37 3.63
N PHE A 51 -17.45 5.58 3.54
CA PHE A 51 -17.53 4.11 3.65
C PHE A 51 -18.01 3.62 5.02
N LYS A 52 -18.00 4.48 6.04
CA LYS A 52 -18.57 4.18 7.36
C LYS A 52 -20.08 4.42 7.40
N LYS A 53 -20.49 5.59 6.87
CA LYS A 53 -21.83 6.16 7.02
C LYS A 53 -22.84 5.52 6.06
N TYR A 54 -22.43 5.29 4.82
CA TYR A 54 -23.34 4.84 3.78
C TYR A 54 -23.44 3.32 3.74
N ARG A 55 -24.67 2.86 3.54
CA ARG A 55 -25.05 1.46 3.34
C ARG A 55 -25.53 1.29 1.90
N SER A 56 -25.45 0.07 1.38
CA SER A 56 -26.14 -0.30 0.16
C SER A 56 -27.66 -0.23 0.37
N ALA A 57 -28.44 -0.29 -0.72
CA ALA A 57 -29.89 -0.35 -0.67
C ALA A 57 -30.39 -1.48 0.27
N ASP A 58 -29.68 -2.61 0.30
CA ASP A 58 -29.97 -3.76 1.17
C ASP A 58 -29.46 -3.61 2.62
N GLY A 59 -29.01 -2.42 3.02
CA GLY A 59 -28.51 -2.15 4.38
C GLY A 59 -27.10 -2.67 4.69
N ASN A 60 -26.40 -3.26 3.71
CA ASN A 60 -25.03 -3.77 3.89
C ASN A 60 -23.99 -2.64 3.86
N LYS A 61 -22.84 -2.84 4.53
CA LYS A 61 -21.72 -1.87 4.43
C LYS A 61 -21.24 -1.78 2.98
N LEU A 62 -21.05 -0.56 2.45
CA LEU A 62 -20.51 -0.33 1.10
C LEU A 62 -19.21 -1.11 0.86
N ILE A 63 -18.32 -1.10 1.85
CA ILE A 63 -17.10 -1.91 1.84
C ILE A 63 -17.11 -2.82 3.07
N ARG A 64 -17.48 -4.09 2.85
CA ARG A 64 -17.42 -5.12 3.90
C ARG A 64 -15.99 -5.24 4.43
N GLY A 65 -15.85 -5.15 5.76
CA GLY A 65 -14.56 -5.20 6.45
C GLY A 65 -13.84 -3.85 6.58
N PHE A 66 -14.44 -2.74 6.15
CA PHE A 66 -13.89 -1.41 6.41
C PHE A 66 -13.95 -1.08 7.92
N LYS A 67 -12.78 -0.81 8.52
CA LYS A 67 -12.61 -0.50 9.94
C LYS A 67 -12.40 0.99 10.16
N ASP A 68 -12.65 1.46 11.38
CA ASP A 68 -12.54 2.89 11.70
C ASP A 68 -11.12 3.44 11.58
N GLU A 69 -10.13 2.61 11.91
CA GLU A 69 -8.70 2.88 11.78
C GLU A 69 -8.22 3.05 10.33
N TYR A 70 -8.98 2.58 9.34
CA TYR A 70 -8.56 2.64 7.94
C TYR A 70 -8.54 4.08 7.42
N THR A 71 -9.53 4.89 7.79
CA THR A 71 -9.57 6.30 7.39
C THR A 71 -8.35 7.07 7.89
N THR A 72 -7.90 6.82 9.13
CA THR A 72 -6.73 7.49 9.69
C THR A 72 -5.43 7.00 9.07
N LYS A 73 -5.32 5.69 8.79
CA LYS A 73 -4.18 5.10 8.07
C LYS A 73 -4.04 5.67 6.66
N ILE A 74 -5.12 5.73 5.88
CA ILE A 74 -5.12 6.33 4.54
C ILE A 74 -4.69 7.79 4.64
N LYS A 75 -5.34 8.61 5.47
CA LYS A 75 -5.00 10.04 5.60
C LYS A 75 -3.53 10.30 5.92
N LYS A 76 -2.91 9.46 6.77
CA LYS A 76 -1.47 9.59 7.10
C LYS A 76 -0.54 9.26 5.93
N LYS A 77 -0.97 8.37 5.03
CA LYS A 77 -0.16 7.83 3.93
C LYS A 77 -0.49 8.46 2.57
N ILE A 78 -1.64 9.11 2.43
CA ILE A 78 -2.11 9.69 1.16
C ILE A 78 -1.17 10.77 0.63
N LYS A 79 -0.45 11.46 1.53
CA LYS A 79 0.60 12.45 1.21
C LYS A 79 1.78 11.86 0.42
N PHE A 80 1.90 10.54 0.34
CA PHE A 80 2.92 9.88 -0.48
C PHE A 80 2.50 9.65 -1.93
N ILE A 81 1.24 9.96 -2.25
CA ILE A 81 0.71 9.98 -3.61
C ILE A 81 0.76 11.43 -4.08
N LYS A 82 1.39 11.66 -5.23
CA LYS A 82 1.49 12.98 -5.86
C LYS A 82 0.67 12.95 -7.15
N PRO A 83 -0.54 13.52 -7.18
CA PRO A 83 -1.37 13.51 -8.39
C PRO A 83 -0.75 14.28 -9.56
N GLU A 84 0.17 15.22 -9.28
CA GLU A 84 0.81 16.04 -10.30
C GLU A 84 1.84 15.28 -11.16
N ILE A 85 2.32 14.12 -10.70
CA ILE A 85 3.32 13.31 -11.41
C ILE A 85 2.67 12.09 -12.07
N PRO A 86 3.29 11.52 -13.12
CA PRO A 86 2.78 10.32 -13.77
C PRO A 86 2.50 9.15 -12.80
N LEU A 87 1.46 8.37 -13.08
CA LEU A 87 1.06 7.21 -12.28
C LEU A 87 2.20 6.19 -12.11
N VAL A 88 2.98 5.97 -13.18
CA VAL A 88 4.14 5.06 -13.16
C VAL A 88 5.19 5.52 -12.15
N GLU A 89 5.45 6.83 -12.06
CA GLU A 89 6.41 7.39 -11.09
C GLU A 89 5.90 7.24 -9.65
N ASN A 90 4.61 7.47 -9.42
CA ASN A 90 3.98 7.18 -8.12
C ASN A 90 4.16 5.72 -7.73
N TYR A 91 4.02 4.80 -8.69
CA TYR A 91 4.16 3.37 -8.46
C TYR A 91 5.61 2.98 -8.15
N LEU A 92 6.59 3.52 -8.90
CA LEU A 92 8.01 3.32 -8.60
C LEU A 92 8.38 3.81 -7.20
N GLN A 93 7.87 4.98 -6.79
CA GLN A 93 8.10 5.50 -5.45
C GLN A 93 7.47 4.60 -4.37
N LEU A 94 6.28 4.03 -4.64
CA LEU A 94 5.63 3.09 -3.74
C LEU A 94 6.48 1.83 -3.54
N ILE A 95 6.89 1.19 -4.63
CA ILE A 95 7.71 -0.03 -4.61
C ILE A 95 9.06 0.27 -3.95
N GLY A 96 9.70 1.39 -4.30
CA GLY A 96 10.97 1.81 -3.72
C GLY A 96 10.89 1.99 -2.20
N ARG A 97 9.82 2.60 -1.68
CA ARG A 97 9.62 2.73 -0.22
C ARG A 97 9.41 1.38 0.47
N ASP A 98 8.63 0.48 -0.13
CA ASP A 98 8.40 -0.86 0.42
C ASP A 98 9.71 -1.66 0.45
N PHE A 99 10.50 -1.56 -0.62
CA PHE A 99 11.83 -2.16 -0.71
C PHE A 99 12.78 -1.61 0.38
N ILE A 100 12.94 -0.29 0.47
CA ILE A 100 13.81 0.35 1.48
C ILE A 100 13.38 -0.04 2.89
N ARG A 101 12.07 -0.04 3.18
CA ARG A 101 11.54 -0.47 4.49
C ARG A 101 11.89 -1.92 4.80
N THR A 102 11.81 -2.79 3.80
CA THR A 102 12.19 -4.20 3.94
C THR A 102 13.68 -4.32 4.22
N GLN A 103 14.55 -3.60 3.49
CA GLN A 103 15.98 -3.61 3.72
C GLN A 103 16.35 -3.11 5.12
N ILE A 104 15.74 -2.01 5.57
CA ILE A 104 15.92 -1.48 6.93
C ILE A 104 15.49 -2.52 7.99
N THR A 105 14.37 -3.19 7.76
CA THR A 105 13.89 -4.26 8.67
C THR A 105 14.87 -5.43 8.71
N ASN A 106 15.39 -5.85 7.55
CA ASN A 106 16.38 -6.91 7.47
C ASN A 106 17.66 -6.54 8.23
N LEU A 107 18.14 -5.30 8.08
CA LEU A 107 19.30 -4.79 8.82
C LEU A 107 19.06 -4.72 10.33
N HIS A 108 17.88 -4.29 10.78
CA HIS A 108 17.57 -4.25 12.21
C HIS A 108 17.35 -5.62 12.83
N THR A 109 16.90 -6.58 12.03
CA THR A 109 16.66 -7.96 12.49
C THR A 109 17.87 -8.87 12.27
N LEU A 110 18.98 -8.31 11.81
CA LEU A 110 20.25 -8.99 11.58
C LEU A 110 20.89 -9.28 12.94
N THR A 111 20.53 -10.43 13.50
CA THR A 111 21.13 -10.98 14.71
C THR A 111 22.15 -12.06 14.35
N LEU A 112 23.14 -12.28 15.21
CA LEU A 112 24.10 -13.40 15.08
C LEU A 112 23.40 -14.77 14.98
N GLU A 113 22.19 -14.91 15.52
CA GLU A 113 21.38 -16.14 15.40
C GLU A 113 20.79 -16.34 13.99
N LYS A 114 20.56 -15.25 13.24
CA LYS A 114 20.02 -15.29 11.86
C LYS A 114 21.10 -15.22 10.79
N LEU A 115 22.27 -14.68 11.13
CA LEU A 115 23.51 -14.99 10.43
C LEU A 115 23.82 -16.44 10.77
N ASN A 116 23.33 -17.40 9.98
CA ASN A 116 23.74 -18.80 10.09
C ASN A 116 25.24 -18.82 10.37
N PRO A 117 25.69 -19.22 11.58
CA PRO A 117 26.98 -18.80 12.13
C PRO A 117 28.07 -19.37 11.26
N ASN A 118 28.45 -18.60 10.25
CA ASN A 118 29.46 -18.95 9.30
C ASN A 118 30.75 -18.44 9.92
N PRO A 119 31.68 -19.33 10.30
CA PRO A 119 32.93 -18.94 10.94
C PRO A 119 33.70 -17.89 10.12
N PHE A 120 33.53 -17.88 8.79
CA PHE A 120 34.08 -16.84 7.91
C PHE A 120 33.41 -15.47 8.08
N LEU A 121 32.09 -15.39 8.26
CA LEU A 121 31.40 -14.11 8.44
C LEU A 121 31.74 -13.48 9.80
N ILE A 122 31.90 -14.30 10.85
CA ILE A 122 32.29 -13.84 12.19
C ILE A 122 33.70 -13.23 12.17
N THR A 123 34.64 -13.88 11.48
CA THR A 123 36.01 -13.39 11.32
C THR A 123 36.10 -12.15 10.43
N VAL A 124 35.34 -12.08 9.33
CA VAL A 124 35.32 -10.91 8.42
C VAL A 124 34.67 -9.68 9.08
N LEU A 125 33.65 -9.88 9.91
CA LEU A 125 32.96 -8.79 10.60
C LEU A 125 33.63 -8.38 11.92
N ASN A 126 34.73 -9.02 12.31
CA ASN A 126 35.53 -8.73 13.50
C ASN A 126 34.67 -8.67 14.79
N LEU A 127 33.68 -9.56 14.90
CA LEU A 127 32.69 -9.59 15.98
C LEU A 127 33.19 -10.36 17.23
N ASN A 128 34.50 -10.27 17.53
CA ASN A 128 35.10 -10.91 18.70
C ASN A 128 34.59 -10.33 20.02
#